data_AF-A0A345CR77-F1
#
_entry.id   AF-A0A345CR77-F1
#
_cell.length_a   1.000
_cell.length_b   1.000
_cell.length_c   1.000
_cell.angle_alpha   90.00
_cell.angle_beta   90.00
_cell.angle_gamma   90.00
#
_symmetry.space_group_name_H-M   'P 1'
#
loop_
_entity.id
_entity.type
_entity.pdbx_description
1 polymer ?
#
loop_
_entity_poly.entity_id
_entity_poly.type
_entity_poly.pdbx_seq_one_letter_code
_entity_poly.pdbx_strand_id
1 'polypeptide(L)'
;MAQVAFDTLKFVETLEGAGLPKEQAKAISLAVRDSHEAVDVATRRDLDDAKKELSSEVTVVKRDLEDVRKELKSDIALVRTEITDVRKDLEAKIDKLSLQLTVRLGGMLVAAIGVLAALIKLPF
;
A
#
# COMPACT_ATOMS: atom_id res chain seq x y z
N MET A 1 -37.57 -10.59 -4.25
CA MET A 1 -37.84 -9.46 -3.35
C MET A 1 -38.76 -9.97 -2.25
N ALA A 2 -38.28 -10.07 -1.02
CA ALA A 2 -39.17 -10.29 0.12
C ALA A 2 -39.21 -8.98 0.92
N GLN A 3 -39.77 -7.94 0.29
CA GLN A 3 -40.32 -6.83 1.04
C GLN A 3 -41.47 -7.45 1.84
N VAL A 4 -41.51 -7.23 3.15
CA VAL A 4 -42.68 -7.60 3.94
C VAL A 4 -43.81 -6.77 3.37
N ALA A 5 -44.61 -7.37 2.48
CA ALA A 5 -45.69 -6.67 1.81
C ALA A 5 -46.62 -6.13 2.89
N PHE A 6 -46.92 -4.84 2.83
CA PHE A 6 -47.92 -4.26 3.71
C PHE A 6 -49.28 -4.85 3.32
N ASP A 7 -49.77 -5.78 4.14
CA ASP A 7 -51.07 -6.42 3.93
C ASP A 7 -52.18 -5.45 4.31
N THR A 8 -52.63 -4.68 3.30
CA THR A 8 -53.67 -3.68 3.48
C THR A 8 -54.97 -4.28 4.02
N LEU A 9 -55.32 -5.52 3.63
CA LEU A 9 -56.56 -6.16 4.04
C LEU A 9 -56.51 -6.51 5.52
N LYS A 10 -55.47 -7.24 5.95
CA LYS A 10 -55.27 -7.60 7.35
C LYS A 10 -55.18 -6.36 8.25
N PHE A 11 -54.56 -5.28 7.75
CA PHE A 11 -54.48 -4.02 8.46
C PHE A 11 -55.86 -3.36 8.66
N VAL A 12 -56.69 -3.32 7.62
CA VAL A 12 -58.07 -2.82 7.70
C VAL A 12 -58.92 -3.66 8.67
N GLU A 13 -58.86 -4.99 8.56
CA GLU A 13 -59.60 -5.90 9.44
C GLU A 13 -59.20 -5.75 10.92
N THR A 14 -57.92 -5.50 11.18
CA THR A 14 -57.41 -5.24 12.53
C THR A 14 -57.99 -3.94 13.12
N LEU A 15 -58.09 -2.89 12.31
CA LEU A 15 -58.69 -1.61 12.72
C LEU A 15 -60.21 -1.72 12.92
N GLU A 16 -60.92 -2.42 12.03
CA GLU A 16 -62.36 -2.68 12.19
C GLU A 16 -62.63 -3.50 13.47
N GLY A 17 -61.81 -4.52 13.75
CA GLY A 17 -61.89 -5.31 14.98
C GLY A 17 -61.61 -4.52 16.27
N ALA A 18 -60.89 -3.39 16.16
CA ALA A 18 -60.65 -2.45 17.25
C ALA A 18 -61.76 -1.38 17.39
N GLY A 19 -62.81 -1.44 16.57
CA GLY A 19 -63.95 -0.53 16.62
C GLY A 19 -63.86 0.69 15.72
N LEU A 20 -62.87 0.76 14.81
CA LEU A 20 -62.78 1.83 13.82
C LEU A 20 -63.80 1.59 12.69
N PRO A 21 -64.55 2.61 12.24
CA PRO A 21 -65.39 2.52 11.05
C PRO A 21 -64.59 2.13 9.81
N LYS A 22 -65.17 1.26 8.97
CA LYS A 22 -64.56 0.72 7.74
C LYS A 22 -63.90 1.77 6.85
N GLU A 23 -64.57 2.90 6.62
CA GLU A 23 -64.05 3.96 5.76
C GLU A 23 -62.83 4.68 6.37
N GLN A 24 -62.79 4.84 7.69
CA GLN A 24 -61.61 5.38 8.38
C GLN A 24 -60.46 4.36 8.39
N ALA A 25 -60.76 3.08 8.63
CA ALA A 25 -59.77 2.01 8.59
C ALA A 25 -59.08 1.90 7.21
N LYS A 26 -59.87 1.97 6.12
CA LYS A 26 -59.34 2.03 4.75
C LYS A 26 -58.48 3.26 4.51
N ALA A 27 -58.93 4.45 4.91
CA ALA A 27 -58.18 5.69 4.71
C ALA A 27 -56.81 5.66 5.41
N ILE A 28 -56.75 5.15 6.64
CA ILE A 28 -55.49 4.99 7.38
C ILE A 28 -54.58 3.95 6.72
N SER A 29 -55.13 2.80 6.30
CA SER A 29 -54.36 1.76 5.60
C SER A 29 -53.69 2.28 4.34
N LEU A 30 -54.42 3.07 3.53
CA LEU A 30 -53.90 3.67 2.31
C LEU A 30 -52.80 4.70 2.62
N ALA A 31 -53.04 5.60 3.58
CA ALA A 31 -52.03 6.60 3.98
C ALA A 31 -50.73 5.96 4.49
N VAL A 32 -50.83 4.85 5.25
CA VAL A 32 -49.67 4.10 5.75
C VAL A 32 -48.96 3.36 4.61
N ARG A 33 -49.70 2.71 3.71
CA ARG A 33 -49.12 2.05 2.52
C ARG A 33 -48.37 3.05 1.65
N ASP A 34 -48.99 4.17 1.32
CA ASP A 34 -48.41 5.19 0.45
C ASP A 34 -47.14 5.79 1.09
N SER A 35 -47.10 5.91 2.43
CA SER A 35 -45.90 6.31 3.17
C SER A 35 -44.77 5.27 3.11
N HIS A 36 -45.10 3.97 3.07
CA HIS A 36 -44.12 2.89 2.94
C HIS A 36 -43.62 2.69 1.50
N GLU A 37 -44.45 2.95 0.49
CA GLU A 37 -44.05 2.92 -0.93
C GLU A 37 -43.19 4.12 -1.33
N ALA A 38 -43.30 5.25 -0.61
CA ALA A 38 -42.48 6.44 -0.83
C ALA A 38 -41.02 6.30 -0.33
N VAL A 39 -40.69 5.25 0.42
CA VAL A 39 -39.33 5.01 0.93
C VAL A 39 -38.62 3.99 0.05
N ASP A 40 -37.70 4.47 -0.78
CA ASP A 40 -36.76 3.61 -1.49
C ASP A 40 -35.75 3.03 -0.48
N VAL A 41 -35.79 1.72 -0.27
CA VAL A 41 -34.93 1.02 0.68
C VAL A 41 -34.10 -0.04 -0.05
N ALA A 42 -32.81 -0.10 0.29
CA ALA A 42 -31.95 -1.18 -0.18
C ALA A 42 -32.51 -2.53 0.28
N THR A 43 -32.67 -3.46 -0.66
CA THR A 43 -33.12 -4.82 -0.37
C THR A 43 -31.97 -5.66 0.19
N ARG A 44 -32.30 -6.81 0.79
CA ARG A 44 -31.26 -7.79 1.21
C ARG A 44 -30.35 -8.21 0.05
N ARG A 45 -30.89 -8.27 -1.17
CA ARG A 45 -30.11 -8.62 -2.35
C ARG A 45 -29.08 -7.53 -2.66
N ASP A 46 -29.49 -6.27 -2.60
CA ASP A 46 -28.58 -5.13 -2.84
C ASP A 46 -27.45 -5.11 -1.81
N LEU A 47 -27.77 -5.40 -0.54
CA LEU A 47 -26.77 -5.55 0.52
C LEU A 47 -25.83 -6.75 0.29
N ASP A 48 -26.35 -7.89 -0.14
CA ASP A 48 -25.54 -9.08 -0.43
C ASP A 48 -24.62 -8.84 -1.65
N ASP A 49 -25.11 -8.15 -2.66
CA ASP A 49 -24.35 -7.81 -3.87
C ASP A 49 -23.25 -6.78 -3.53
N ALA A 50 -23.56 -5.72 -2.78
CA ALA A 50 -22.57 -4.76 -2.29
C ALA A 50 -21.52 -5.43 -1.36
N LYS A 51 -21.93 -6.37 -0.51
CA LYS A 51 -21.02 -7.15 0.34
C LYS A 51 -20.06 -8.01 -0.49
N LYS A 52 -20.54 -8.63 -1.56
CA LYS A 52 -19.70 -9.43 -2.47
C LYS A 52 -18.72 -8.54 -3.22
N GLU A 53 -19.17 -7.40 -3.73
CA GLU A 53 -18.33 -6.41 -4.39
C GLU A 53 -17.22 -5.92 -3.47
N LEU A 54 -17.57 -5.49 -2.25
CA LEU A 54 -16.60 -5.08 -1.24
C LEU A 54 -15.63 -6.20 -0.87
N SER A 55 -16.11 -7.44 -0.73
CA SER A 55 -15.23 -8.58 -0.45
C SER A 55 -14.28 -8.87 -1.61
N SER A 56 -14.71 -8.63 -2.85
CA SER A 56 -13.87 -8.76 -4.04
C SER A 56 -12.79 -7.68 -4.06
N GLU A 57 -13.16 -6.42 -3.85
CA GLU A 57 -12.21 -5.30 -3.78
C GLU A 57 -11.18 -5.48 -2.67
N VAL A 58 -11.61 -5.89 -1.47
CA VAL A 58 -10.70 -6.21 -0.36
C VAL A 58 -9.72 -7.32 -0.74
N THR A 59 -10.15 -8.30 -1.53
CA THR A 59 -9.27 -9.37 -2.00
C THR A 59 -8.25 -8.85 -3.03
N VAL A 60 -8.66 -7.95 -3.93
CA VAL A 60 -7.76 -7.29 -4.89
C VAL A 60 -6.72 -6.47 -4.14
N VAL A 61 -7.14 -5.58 -3.24
CA VAL A 61 -6.23 -4.74 -2.43
C VAL A 61 -5.23 -5.58 -1.63
N LYS A 62 -5.64 -6.73 -1.09
CA LYS A 62 -4.72 -7.64 -0.40
C LYS A 62 -3.65 -8.21 -1.33
N ARG A 63 -4.00 -8.58 -2.57
CA ARG A 63 -3.02 -9.05 -3.57
C ARG A 63 -2.06 -7.94 -3.95
N ASP A 64 -2.57 -6.75 -4.24
CA ASP A 64 -1.74 -5.59 -4.59
C ASP A 64 -0.76 -5.26 -3.46
N LEU A 65 -1.21 -5.33 -2.20
CA LEU A 65 -0.35 -5.12 -1.04
C LEU A 65 0.73 -6.21 -0.90
N GLU A 66 0.41 -7.47 -1.18
CA GLU A 66 1.38 -8.55 -1.20
C GLU A 66 2.43 -8.37 -2.31
N ASP A 67 2.02 -7.90 -3.48
CA ASP A 67 2.92 -7.67 -4.61
C ASP A 67 3.83 -6.47 -4.38
N VAL A 68 3.29 -5.33 -3.91
CA VAL A 68 4.11 -4.18 -3.47
C VAL A 68 5.11 -4.58 -2.38
N ARG A 69 4.71 -5.46 -1.44
CA ARG A 69 5.61 -5.96 -0.41
C ARG A 69 6.74 -6.81 -0.99
N LYS A 70 6.48 -7.62 -2.02
CA LYS A 70 7.53 -8.42 -2.70
C LYS A 70 8.49 -7.51 -3.47
N GLU A 71 7.96 -6.53 -4.21
CA GLU A 71 8.74 -5.55 -4.95
C GLU A 71 9.69 -4.79 -4.01
N LEU A 72 9.16 -4.20 -2.93
CA LEU A 72 9.98 -3.48 -1.95
C LEU A 72 11.04 -4.37 -1.31
N LYS A 73 10.74 -5.65 -1.05
CA LYS A 73 11.74 -6.60 -0.52
C LYS A 73 12.86 -6.86 -1.53
N SER A 74 12.52 -6.96 -2.82
CA SER A 74 13.47 -7.10 -3.91
C SER A 74 14.35 -5.85 -4.03
N ASP A 75 13.75 -4.67 -4.07
CA ASP A 75 14.47 -3.40 -4.20
C ASP A 75 15.42 -3.17 -3.02
N ILE A 76 14.98 -3.47 -1.79
CA ILE A 76 15.85 -3.39 -0.61
C ILE A 76 17.04 -4.36 -0.73
N ALA A 77 16.85 -5.56 -1.29
CA ALA A 77 17.94 -6.52 -1.49
C ALA A 77 18.93 -6.03 -2.57
N LEU A 78 18.43 -5.43 -3.65
CA LEU A 78 19.24 -4.81 -4.69
C LEU A 78 20.08 -3.66 -4.13
N VAL A 79 19.45 -2.71 -3.43
CA VAL A 79 20.15 -1.58 -2.80
C VAL A 79 21.22 -2.05 -1.80
N ARG A 80 20.97 -3.11 -1.03
CA ARG A 80 21.99 -3.69 -0.14
C ARG A 80 23.19 -4.26 -0.90
N THR A 81 22.94 -4.86 -2.06
CA THR A 81 23.99 -5.39 -2.93
C THR A 81 24.81 -4.24 -3.52
N GLU A 82 24.14 -3.23 -4.08
CA GLU A 82 24.78 -2.03 -4.62
C GLU A 82 25.64 -1.30 -3.59
N ILE A 83 25.15 -1.15 -2.35
CA ILE A 83 25.93 -0.55 -1.25
C ILE A 83 27.18 -1.39 -0.94
N THR A 84 27.06 -2.72 -0.97
CA THR A 84 28.20 -3.61 -0.71
C THR A 84 29.25 -3.50 -1.81
N ASP A 85 28.82 -3.41 -3.06
CA ASP A 85 29.71 -3.29 -4.21
C ASP A 85 30.40 -1.92 -4.23
N VAL A 86 29.67 -0.83 -3.98
CA VAL A 86 30.25 0.51 -3.84
C VAL A 86 31.29 0.56 -2.70
N ARG A 87 31.04 -0.13 -1.58
CA ARG A 87 32.02 -0.22 -0.48
C ARG A 87 33.30 -0.93 -0.91
N LYS A 88 33.20 -2.06 -1.61
CA LYS A 88 34.36 -2.81 -2.13
C LYS A 88 35.15 -1.97 -3.14
N ASP A 89 34.45 -1.28 -4.04
CA ASP A 89 35.08 -0.41 -5.03
C ASP A 89 35.85 0.75 -4.37
N LEU A 90 35.28 1.33 -3.31
CA LEU A 90 35.95 2.38 -2.54
C LEU A 90 37.18 1.84 -1.80
N GLU A 91 37.09 0.69 -1.16
CA GLU A 91 38.22 0.02 -0.48
C GLU A 91 39.37 -0.24 -1.47
N ALA A 92 39.06 -0.85 -2.63
CA ALA A 92 40.06 -1.11 -3.67
C ALA A 92 40.71 0.19 -4.21
N LYS A 93 39.94 1.28 -4.36
CA LYS A 93 40.48 2.58 -4.78
C LYS A 93 41.38 3.19 -3.70
N ILE A 94 41.00 3.09 -2.43
CA ILE A 94 41.82 3.56 -1.30
C ILE A 94 43.13 2.79 -1.22
N ASP A 95 43.10 1.47 -1.34
CA ASP A 95 44.31 0.63 -1.36
C ASP A 95 45.22 0.99 -2.52
N LYS A 96 44.66 1.15 -3.72
CA LYS A 96 45.40 1.54 -4.91
C LYS A 96 46.08 2.90 -4.72
N LEU A 97 45.37 3.90 -4.19
CA LEU A 97 45.94 5.21 -3.91
C LEU A 97 47.04 5.13 -2.85
N SER A 98 46.83 4.35 -1.80
CA SER A 98 47.81 4.15 -0.72
C SER A 98 49.10 3.50 -1.23
N LEU A 99 48.99 2.49 -2.10
CA LEU A 99 50.13 1.86 -2.76
C LEU A 99 50.85 2.85 -3.69
N GLN A 100 50.11 3.58 -4.51
CA GLN A 100 50.69 4.57 -5.42
C GLN A 100 51.45 5.67 -4.68
N LEU A 101 50.92 6.16 -3.56
CA LEU A 101 51.60 7.13 -2.71
C LEU A 101 52.86 6.54 -2.09
N THR A 102 52.79 5.33 -1.55
CA THR A 102 53.94 4.63 -0.95
C THR A 102 55.07 4.46 -1.98
N VAL A 103 54.75 4.00 -3.18
CA VAL A 103 55.72 3.81 -4.27
C VAL A 103 56.31 5.14 -4.73
N ARG A 104 55.49 6.18 -4.92
CA ARG A 104 55.97 7.51 -5.34
C ARG A 104 56.88 8.15 -4.30
N LEU A 105 56.49 8.13 -3.03
CA LEU A 105 57.29 8.69 -1.94
C LEU A 105 58.59 7.89 -1.75
N GLY A 106 58.53 6.56 -1.77
CA GLY A 106 59.72 5.70 -1.73
C GLY A 106 60.69 5.98 -2.89
N GLY A 107 60.16 6.10 -4.12
CA GLY A 107 60.95 6.48 -5.29
C GLY A 107 61.59 7.85 -5.17
N MET A 108 60.86 8.86 -4.66
CA MET A 108 61.40 10.19 -4.40
C MET A 108 62.52 10.17 -3.36
N LEU A 109 62.38 9.39 -2.27
CA LEU A 109 63.42 9.25 -1.26
C LEU A 109 64.70 8.63 -1.84
N VAL A 110 64.57 7.54 -2.60
CA VAL A 110 65.72 6.89 -3.26
C VAL A 110 66.40 7.86 -4.23
N ALA A 111 65.62 8.60 -5.04
CA ALA A 111 66.16 9.61 -5.95
C ALA A 111 66.89 10.74 -5.20
N ALA A 112 66.29 11.28 -4.12
CA ALA A 112 66.89 12.33 -3.32
C ALA A 112 68.21 11.89 -2.67
N ILE A 113 68.25 10.69 -2.08
CA ILE A 113 69.47 10.11 -1.50
C ILE A 113 70.53 9.88 -2.60
N GLY A 114 70.13 9.39 -3.77
CA GLY A 114 71.03 9.17 -4.91
C GLY A 114 71.70 10.46 -5.39
N VAL A 115 70.93 11.55 -5.51
CA VAL A 115 71.45 12.89 -5.87
C VAL A 115 72.43 13.39 -4.81
N LEU A 116 72.09 13.29 -3.53
CA LEU A 116 72.98 13.70 -2.42
C LEU A 116 74.29 12.91 -2.43
N ALA A 117 74.24 11.59 -2.64
CA ALA A 117 75.43 10.74 -2.69
C ALA A 117 76.35 11.08 -3.88
N ALA A 118 75.76 11.40 -5.05
CA ALA A 118 76.52 11.83 -6.21
C ALA A 118 77.22 13.19 -5.98
N LEU A 119 76.56 14.13 -5.31
CA LEU A 119 77.12 15.43 -4.95
C LEU A 119 78.31 15.31 -3.97
N ILE A 120 78.25 14.41 -2.99
CA ILE A 120 79.35 14.18 -2.03
C ILE A 120 80.59 13.59 -2.71
N LYS A 121 80.40 12.80 -3.78
CA LYS A 121 81.48 12.06 -4.46
C LYS A 121 82.12 12.82 -5.61
N LEU A 122 81.67 14.05 -5.90
CA LEU A 122 82.33 14.95 -6.83
C LEU A 122 83.66 15.42 -6.22
N PRO A 123 84.81 15.14 -6.86
CA PRO A 123 86.06 15.75 -6.44
C PRO A 123 85.97 17.26 -6.76
N PHE A 124 86.07 18.10 -5.72
CA PHE A 124 86.30 19.53 -5.89
C PHE A 124 87.76 19.80 -6.24
#